data_AF-A0A4Q2Y2W4-F1
#
_entry.id   AF-A0A4Q2Y2W4-F1
#
_cell.length_a   1.000
_cell.length_b   1.000
_cell.length_c   1.000
_cell.angle_alpha   90.00
_cell.angle_beta   90.00
_cell.angle_gamma   90.00
#
_symmetry.space_group_name_H-M   'P 1'
#
loop_
_entity.id
_entity.type
_entity.pdbx_description
1 polymer ?
#
loop_
_entity_poly.entity_id
_entity_poly.type
_entity_poly.pdbx_seq_one_letter_code
_entity_poly.pdbx_strand_id
1 'polypeptide(L)'
;MKKDALLPCLLLALSGLPISGMAQQNPASSPPPPAPPTAQQAPLPPSAPAPESPAVLKASQFLPADLVAGPFHRVRELVPTDGYLAHYTVDSDFGSFEITGTPQLRRCIQEIQAIAKLNAVSRSDIFADGLRRSLEQPIDAAKNVITNPVETVKAMPSTVGHFFKKVGNSISTATSNIRERSNEPGGVDPGAAAVKGFSQAGKSILGFDKAKLECARQLGVDPYTDNPRLRDEIEKVAWVFWSGGLPLRVGGMATGASLAITATTMAGLPGDIYQVTPDELALRDNRAMEALLVPAEARSAFNANPSLTLSLRHSILTSLAALDGARGRAAVAGLAADCTNRKQARFLDEVLRLLASRQAGGAPPIQEITLMGRIPAAVDSTGALVLTLPVDYVSWTTEVSGVVHREDLIGRKPEIYHTGGFSPLAQQELARVGWTLRRL
;
A
#
# COMPACT_ATOMS: atom_id res chain seq x y z
N MET A 1 -11.24 -58.63 -12.56
CA MET A 1 -11.85 -58.62 -13.90
C MET A 1 -11.81 -57.20 -14.43
N LYS A 2 -11.04 -57.03 -15.52
CA LYS A 2 -10.87 -55.89 -16.45
C LYS A 2 -10.51 -54.50 -15.87
N LYS A 3 -9.25 -54.03 -15.96
CA LYS A 3 -8.41 -53.60 -17.13
C LYS A 3 -8.59 -52.09 -17.38
N ASP A 4 -7.62 -51.21 -17.66
CA ASP A 4 -6.15 -51.18 -17.93
C ASP A 4 -5.75 -49.68 -17.75
N ALA A 5 -4.61 -49.26 -17.15
CA ALA A 5 -3.24 -49.19 -17.71
C ALA A 5 -3.20 -48.52 -19.11
N LEU A 6 -2.35 -47.57 -19.52
CA LEU A 6 -1.05 -47.03 -19.07
C LEU A 6 -0.72 -45.82 -20.00
N LEU A 7 -0.07 -44.78 -19.46
CA LEU A 7 0.80 -43.81 -20.17
C LEU A 7 2.10 -44.55 -20.64
N PRO A 8 3.13 -43.97 -21.30
CA PRO A 8 3.30 -42.67 -21.99
C PRO A 8 4.20 -42.71 -23.28
N CYS A 9 4.58 -41.51 -23.76
CA CYS A 9 5.90 -41.12 -24.30
C CYS A 9 6.20 -41.12 -25.81
N LEU A 10 6.62 -39.92 -26.24
CA LEU A 10 7.88 -39.56 -26.90
C LEU A 10 7.84 -39.00 -28.35
N LEU A 11 8.66 -37.96 -28.45
CA LEU A 11 8.98 -37.03 -29.53
C LEU A 11 9.88 -37.63 -30.64
N LEU A 12 9.95 -36.85 -31.73
CA LEU A 12 11.06 -36.62 -32.68
C LEU A 12 11.07 -37.35 -34.04
N ALA A 13 10.71 -36.55 -35.05
CA ALA A 13 11.49 -36.15 -36.25
C ALA A 13 12.12 -37.22 -37.15
N LEU A 14 11.84 -37.12 -38.47
CA LEU A 14 12.85 -36.75 -39.46
C LEU A 14 12.25 -36.52 -40.88
N SER A 15 12.82 -35.51 -41.51
CA SER A 15 12.72 -35.06 -42.90
C SER A 15 13.20 -36.09 -43.93
N GLY A 16 12.52 -36.18 -45.08
CA GLY A 16 12.97 -36.90 -46.27
C GLY A 16 12.82 -36.04 -47.53
N LEU A 17 13.95 -35.80 -48.21
CA LEU A 17 14.13 -35.12 -49.50
C LEU A 17 13.86 -36.09 -50.70
N PRO A 18 13.85 -35.61 -51.97
CA PRO A 18 12.98 -36.09 -53.04
C PRO A 18 13.60 -37.17 -53.95
N ILE A 19 12.74 -37.81 -54.74
CA ILE A 19 13.11 -38.69 -55.86
C ILE A 19 12.65 -38.04 -57.17
N SER A 20 13.58 -37.94 -58.12
CA SER A 20 13.36 -37.46 -59.49
C SER A 20 12.73 -38.50 -60.40
N GLY A 21 11.89 -38.02 -61.33
CA GLY A 21 11.86 -38.48 -62.71
C GLY A 21 10.62 -39.29 -63.14
N MET A 22 9.78 -38.69 -63.98
CA MET A 22 9.50 -39.13 -65.36
C MET A 22 8.44 -38.23 -66.02
N ALA A 23 8.69 -37.89 -67.28
CA ALA A 23 7.84 -37.07 -68.12
C ALA A 23 6.59 -37.84 -68.58
N GLN A 24 5.42 -37.20 -68.50
CA GLN A 24 4.23 -37.66 -69.21
C GLN A 24 3.37 -36.47 -69.66
N GLN A 25 2.81 -36.64 -70.85
CA GLN A 25 2.32 -35.64 -71.78
C GLN A 25 1.06 -34.90 -71.32
N ASN A 26 0.98 -33.61 -71.68
CA ASN A 26 -0.21 -32.76 -71.60
C ASN A 26 -1.33 -33.22 -72.56
N PRO A 27 -2.58 -33.39 -72.10
CA PRO A 27 -3.76 -33.04 -72.86
C PRO A 27 -4.26 -31.63 -72.45
N ALA A 28 -4.76 -30.89 -73.43
CA ALA A 28 -5.17 -29.49 -73.34
C ALA A 28 -6.11 -29.20 -72.15
N SER A 29 -5.75 -28.19 -71.36
CA SER A 29 -6.54 -27.66 -70.25
C SER A 29 -7.69 -26.77 -70.75
N SER A 30 -8.90 -27.07 -70.31
CA SER A 30 -10.08 -26.21 -70.41
C SER A 30 -9.82 -24.86 -69.72
N PRO A 31 -10.43 -23.74 -70.19
CA PRO A 31 -10.25 -22.44 -69.55
C PRO A 31 -10.79 -22.46 -68.11
N PRO A 32 -10.11 -21.79 -67.16
CA PRO A 32 -10.56 -21.73 -65.78
C PRO A 32 -11.88 -20.94 -65.65
N PRO A 33 -12.75 -21.31 -64.70
CA PRO A 33 -13.96 -20.54 -64.42
C PRO A 33 -13.60 -19.12 -63.95
N PRO A 34 -14.46 -18.11 -64.20
CA PRO A 34 -14.19 -16.73 -63.81
C PRO A 34 -14.00 -16.64 -62.29
N ALA A 35 -12.99 -15.86 -61.88
CA ALA A 35 -12.65 -15.64 -60.49
C ALA A 35 -13.87 -15.08 -59.72
N PRO A 36 -14.13 -15.54 -58.48
CA PRO A 36 -15.17 -14.96 -57.66
C PRO A 36 -14.88 -13.47 -57.43
N PRO A 37 -15.92 -12.62 -57.33
CA PRO A 37 -15.73 -11.19 -57.08
C PRO A 37 -14.89 -11.01 -55.82
N THR A 38 -13.86 -10.16 -55.94
CA THR A 38 -12.99 -9.78 -54.84
C THR A 38 -13.85 -9.27 -53.70
N ALA A 39 -13.97 -10.06 -52.63
CA ALA A 39 -14.59 -9.60 -51.40
C ALA A 39 -13.79 -8.38 -50.95
N GLN A 40 -14.40 -7.19 -51.00
CA GLN A 40 -13.86 -6.01 -50.35
C GLN A 40 -13.65 -6.38 -48.89
N GLN A 41 -12.38 -6.49 -48.49
CA GLN A 41 -12.02 -6.64 -47.09
C GLN A 41 -12.66 -5.47 -46.35
N ALA A 42 -13.53 -5.79 -45.39
CA ALA A 42 -14.05 -4.80 -44.46
C ALA A 42 -12.86 -4.03 -43.86
N PRO A 43 -12.95 -2.71 -43.62
CA PRO A 43 -11.88 -1.95 -43.00
C PRO A 43 -11.44 -2.67 -41.73
N LEU A 44 -10.15 -3.02 -41.65
CA LEU A 44 -9.57 -3.55 -40.42
C LEU A 44 -9.93 -2.57 -39.29
N PRO A 45 -10.37 -3.07 -38.12
CA PRO A 45 -10.59 -2.20 -36.97
C PRO A 45 -9.30 -1.40 -36.72
N PRO A 46 -9.39 -0.11 -36.35
CA PRO A 46 -8.20 0.70 -36.11
C PRO A 46 -7.28 -0.02 -35.13
N SER A 47 -6.02 -0.19 -35.53
CA SER A 47 -4.99 -0.81 -34.68
C SER A 47 -4.91 -0.04 -33.36
N ALA A 48 -4.94 -0.76 -32.24
CA ALA A 48 -4.79 -0.15 -30.92
C ALA A 48 -3.56 0.77 -30.89
N PRO A 49 -3.64 1.97 -30.29
CA PRO A 49 -2.52 2.90 -30.27
C PRO A 49 -1.32 2.28 -29.56
N ALA A 50 -0.12 2.65 -30.00
CA ALA A 50 1.11 2.20 -29.38
C ALA A 50 1.16 2.66 -27.90
N PRO A 51 1.59 1.80 -26.97
CA PRO A 51 1.77 2.18 -25.58
C PRO A 51 2.75 3.35 -25.42
N GLU A 52 2.47 4.24 -24.47
CA GLU A 52 3.39 5.33 -24.13
C GLU A 52 4.39 4.91 -23.06
N SER A 53 5.50 5.66 -22.98
CA SER A 53 6.44 5.55 -21.87
C SER A 53 5.90 6.32 -20.65
N PRO A 54 6.16 5.84 -19.41
CA PRO A 54 5.83 6.59 -18.22
C PRO A 54 6.39 8.02 -18.24
N ALA A 55 5.56 8.98 -17.84
CA ALA A 55 5.95 10.39 -17.83
C ALA A 55 6.99 10.71 -16.73
N VAL A 56 7.81 11.73 -16.98
CA VAL A 56 8.58 12.42 -15.94
C VAL A 56 7.92 13.77 -15.70
N LEU A 57 7.35 13.95 -14.51
CA LEU A 57 6.63 15.15 -14.13
C LEU A 57 7.58 16.19 -13.53
N LYS A 58 7.07 17.42 -13.37
CA LYS A 58 7.71 18.48 -12.59
C LYS A 58 6.97 18.69 -11.28
N ALA A 59 7.63 18.50 -10.14
CA ALA A 59 7.03 18.64 -8.81
C ALA A 59 6.25 19.95 -8.66
N SER A 60 6.85 21.07 -9.10
CA SER A 60 6.25 22.41 -9.05
C SER A 60 4.95 22.59 -9.83
N GLN A 61 4.64 21.71 -10.80
CA GLN A 61 3.47 21.84 -11.66
C GLN A 61 2.18 21.27 -11.06
N PHE A 62 2.30 20.34 -10.10
CA PHE A 62 1.13 19.62 -9.60
C PHE A 62 1.10 19.45 -8.07
N LEU A 63 2.22 19.68 -7.38
CA LEU A 63 2.25 19.72 -5.92
C LEU A 63 2.04 21.16 -5.41
N PRO A 64 1.32 21.33 -4.29
CA PRO A 64 1.35 22.56 -3.51
C PRO A 64 2.78 22.99 -3.15
N ALA A 65 3.04 24.29 -3.13
CA ALA A 65 4.39 24.85 -2.94
C ALA A 65 5.03 24.43 -1.60
N ASP A 66 4.23 24.28 -0.55
CA ASP A 66 4.63 23.81 0.78
C ASP A 66 5.04 22.32 0.80
N LEU A 67 4.49 21.51 -0.12
CA LEU A 67 4.98 20.15 -0.33
C LEU A 67 6.29 20.15 -1.13
N VAL A 68 6.44 21.05 -2.12
CA VAL A 68 7.66 21.13 -2.94
C VAL A 68 8.87 21.53 -2.10
N ALA A 69 8.72 22.53 -1.23
CA ALA A 69 9.81 22.97 -0.36
C ALA A 69 9.28 23.53 0.97
N GLY A 70 9.99 23.21 2.05
CA GLY A 70 9.74 23.75 3.38
C GLY A 70 11.05 23.99 4.13
N PRO A 71 10.98 24.37 5.42
CA PRO A 71 12.18 24.70 6.20
C PRO A 71 13.18 23.55 6.35
N PHE A 72 12.73 22.30 6.26
CA PHE A 72 13.54 21.10 6.52
C PHE A 72 13.54 20.10 5.37
N HIS A 73 12.91 20.44 4.23
CA HIS A 73 12.78 19.53 3.10
C HIS A 73 12.73 20.26 1.76
N ARG A 74 13.16 19.57 0.71
CA ARG A 74 12.97 19.95 -0.69
C ARG A 74 12.71 18.70 -1.51
N VAL A 75 11.63 18.71 -2.28
CA VAL A 75 11.35 17.69 -3.30
C VAL A 75 12.13 18.03 -4.56
N ARG A 76 12.80 17.06 -5.16
CA ARG A 76 13.49 17.26 -6.43
C ARG A 76 12.48 17.56 -7.54
N GLU A 77 12.87 18.44 -8.46
CA GLU A 77 11.95 18.96 -9.47
C GLU A 77 11.49 17.90 -10.47
N LEU A 78 12.38 17.00 -10.89
CA LEU A 78 12.04 15.91 -11.80
C LEU A 78 11.51 14.72 -11.01
N VAL A 79 10.29 14.29 -11.38
CA VAL A 79 9.55 13.23 -10.68
C VAL A 79 9.15 12.16 -11.69
N PRO A 80 9.96 11.10 -11.85
CA PRO A 80 9.59 9.96 -12.69
C PRO A 80 8.32 9.28 -12.19
N THR A 81 7.51 8.73 -13.09
CA THR A 81 6.38 7.85 -12.74
C THR A 81 6.63 6.42 -13.21
N ASP A 82 5.95 5.45 -12.60
CA ASP A 82 5.87 4.06 -13.10
C ASP A 82 4.69 3.84 -14.07
N GLY A 83 4.07 4.92 -14.53
CA GLY A 83 2.84 4.91 -15.31
C GLY A 83 1.57 5.06 -14.47
N TYR A 84 1.68 5.15 -13.14
CA TYR A 84 0.56 5.37 -12.22
C TYR A 84 0.94 6.27 -11.04
N LEU A 85 2.02 5.94 -10.35
CA LEU A 85 2.51 6.58 -9.15
C LEU A 85 3.79 7.37 -9.44
N ALA A 86 3.91 8.51 -8.79
CA ALA A 86 5.10 9.33 -8.83
C ALA A 86 6.15 8.80 -7.85
N HIS A 87 7.41 8.86 -8.27
CA HIS A 87 8.59 8.53 -7.47
C HIS A 87 9.32 9.82 -7.13
N TYR A 88 9.20 10.24 -5.87
CA TYR A 88 9.81 11.44 -5.35
C TYR A 88 11.13 11.12 -4.66
N THR A 89 12.12 11.97 -4.89
CA THR A 89 13.27 12.10 -3.98
C THR A 89 13.10 13.37 -3.15
N VAL A 90 13.13 13.21 -1.83
CA VAL A 90 13.03 14.32 -0.86
C VAL A 90 14.39 14.49 -0.19
N ASP A 91 15.02 15.64 -0.41
CA ASP A 91 16.25 16.04 0.26
C ASP A 91 15.89 16.76 1.58
N SER A 92 16.55 16.39 2.69
CA SER A 92 16.32 16.95 4.02
C SER A 92 17.60 16.96 4.84
N ASP A 93 17.69 17.84 5.83
CA ASP A 93 18.73 17.83 6.88
C ASP A 93 18.76 16.49 7.64
N PHE A 94 17.68 15.71 7.54
CA PHE A 94 17.56 14.41 8.19
C PHE A 94 17.85 13.21 7.28
N GLY A 95 18.27 13.45 6.04
CA GLY A 95 18.60 12.42 5.05
C GLY A 95 17.85 12.62 3.73
N SER A 96 18.13 11.75 2.77
CA SER A 96 17.42 11.67 1.49
C SER A 96 16.40 10.53 1.55
N PHE A 97 15.17 10.80 1.10
CA PHE A 97 14.08 9.83 1.15
C PHE A 97 13.52 9.56 -0.26
N GLU A 98 13.40 8.28 -0.60
CA GLU A 98 12.77 7.81 -1.84
C GLU A 98 11.34 7.39 -1.55
N ILE A 99 10.37 8.14 -2.10
CA ILE A 99 8.96 8.02 -1.76
C ILE A 99 8.14 7.72 -3.01
N THR A 100 7.22 6.75 -2.91
CA THR A 100 6.29 6.40 -3.98
C THR A 100 4.89 6.83 -3.60
N GLY A 101 4.24 7.65 -4.42
CA GLY A 101 2.88 8.14 -4.19
C GLY A 101 2.81 9.48 -3.46
N THR A 102 1.94 10.40 -3.91
CA THR A 102 1.71 11.69 -3.24
C THR A 102 1.24 11.57 -1.79
N PRO A 103 0.37 10.61 -1.40
CA PRO A 103 -0.04 10.48 0.00
C PRO A 103 1.14 10.13 0.91
N GLN A 104 2.08 9.31 0.43
CA GLN A 104 3.29 8.95 1.18
C GLN A 104 4.29 10.11 1.23
N LEU A 105 4.33 10.97 0.21
CA LEU A 105 5.11 12.20 0.23
C LEU A 105 4.65 13.13 1.36
N ARG A 106 3.33 13.34 1.49
CA ARG A 106 2.77 14.16 2.58
C ARG A 106 3.15 13.61 3.95
N ARG A 107 3.03 12.30 4.14
CA ARG A 107 3.45 11.61 5.37
C ARG A 107 4.94 11.87 5.64
N CYS A 108 5.82 11.63 4.67
CA CYS A 108 7.26 11.81 4.84
C CYS A 108 7.62 13.25 5.24
N ILE A 109 7.03 14.26 4.60
CA ILE A 109 7.25 15.67 4.92
C ILE A 109 6.80 15.97 6.35
N GLN A 110 5.66 15.43 6.78
CA GLN A 110 5.19 15.57 8.15
C GLN A 110 6.15 14.92 9.17
N GLU A 111 6.66 13.73 8.85
CA GLU A 111 7.65 13.04 9.69
C GLU A 111 8.96 13.83 9.80
N ILE A 112 9.43 14.43 8.70
CA ILE A 112 10.60 15.33 8.69
C ILE A 112 10.39 16.52 9.63
N GLN A 113 9.21 17.15 9.59
CA GLN A 113 8.87 18.25 10.49
C GLN A 113 8.79 17.79 11.96
N ALA A 114 8.30 16.58 12.20
CA ALA A 114 8.25 16.01 13.54
C ALA A 114 9.63 15.72 14.12
N ILE A 115 10.55 15.19 13.30
CA ILE A 115 11.96 15.01 13.67
C ILE A 115 12.59 16.37 14.03
N ALA A 116 12.34 17.42 13.25
CA ALA A 116 12.83 18.76 13.56
C ALA A 116 12.33 19.27 14.93
N LYS A 117 11.04 19.08 15.23
CA LYS A 117 10.44 19.46 16.53
C LYS A 117 11.06 18.68 17.69
N LEU A 118 11.24 17.37 17.55
CA LEU A 118 11.87 16.51 18.57
C LEU A 118 13.32 16.90 18.82
N ASN A 119 14.07 17.25 17.77
CA ASN A 119 15.43 17.77 17.89
C ASN A 119 15.48 19.10 18.62
N ALA A 120 14.53 20.00 18.38
CA ALA A 120 14.43 21.27 19.10
C ALA A 120 14.13 21.06 20.58
N VAL A 121 13.18 20.18 20.91
CA VAL A 121 12.86 19.80 22.30
C VAL A 121 14.08 19.21 23.00
N SER A 122 14.82 18.32 22.32
CA SER A 122 16.02 17.66 22.88
C SER A 122 17.15 18.64 23.24
N ARG A 123 17.10 19.89 22.75
CA ARG A 123 18.07 20.95 23.06
C ARG A 123 17.57 21.95 24.11
N SER A 124 16.39 21.72 24.69
CA SER A 124 15.78 22.61 25.66
C SER A 124 16.19 22.31 27.10
N ASP A 125 16.11 23.32 27.98
CA ASP A 125 16.34 23.15 29.42
C ASP A 125 15.37 22.14 30.06
N ILE A 126 14.13 22.08 29.56
CA ILE A 126 13.12 21.14 30.03
C ILE A 126 13.54 19.69 29.75
N PHE A 127 14.16 19.44 28.60
CA PHE A 127 14.72 18.12 28.29
C PHE A 127 15.91 17.79 29.19
N ALA A 128 16.80 18.77 29.46
CA ALA A 128 17.91 18.59 30.39
C ALA A 128 17.44 18.27 31.82
N ASP A 129 16.37 18.92 32.28
CA ASP A 129 15.75 18.63 33.57
C ASP A 129 15.08 17.26 33.61
N GLY A 130 14.40 16.86 32.53
CA GLY A 130 13.87 15.50 32.40
C GLY A 130 14.96 14.45 32.49
N LEU A 131 16.09 14.69 31.80
CA LEU A 131 17.23 13.79 31.81
C LEU A 131 17.87 13.67 33.21
N ARG A 132 18.02 14.80 33.93
CA ARG A 132 18.51 14.82 35.32
C ARG A 132 17.62 14.04 36.30
N ARG A 133 16.30 14.04 36.07
CA ARG A 133 15.31 13.38 36.93
C ARG A 133 15.07 11.92 36.56
N SER A 134 15.42 11.53 35.33
CA SER A 134 15.34 10.15 34.88
C SER A 134 16.33 9.28 35.67
N LEU A 135 15.89 8.10 36.11
CA LEU A 135 16.80 7.06 36.58
C LEU A 135 17.75 6.67 35.44
N GLU A 136 19.06 6.64 35.69
CA GLU A 136 20.09 6.33 34.70
C GLU A 136 19.93 4.88 34.19
N GLN A 137 19.36 4.72 32.99
CA GLN A 137 19.62 3.56 32.16
C GLN A 137 20.38 4.03 30.92
N PRO A 138 21.34 3.23 30.40
CA PRO A 138 22.04 3.59 29.18
C PRO A 138 21.03 3.62 28.04
N ILE A 139 20.66 4.82 27.61
CA ILE A 139 20.02 5.02 26.31
C ILE A 139 21.19 4.93 25.33
N ASP A 140 21.36 3.77 24.70
CA ASP A 140 22.33 3.59 23.62
C ASP A 140 21.94 4.53 22.47
N ALA A 141 22.47 5.74 22.50
CA ALA A 141 22.27 6.74 21.47
C ALA A 141 22.99 6.25 20.21
N ALA A 142 22.20 5.85 19.22
CA ALA A 142 22.61 5.37 17.91
C ALA A 142 23.74 6.21 17.30
N LYS A 143 24.97 5.65 17.31
CA LYS A 143 26.19 6.28 16.76
C LYS A 143 26.35 6.18 15.24
N ASN A 144 25.33 5.79 14.49
CA ASN A 144 25.45 5.63 13.04
C ASN A 144 24.62 6.67 12.29
N VAL A 145 25.15 7.89 12.18
CA VAL A 145 24.73 8.80 11.09
C VAL A 145 25.50 8.37 9.85
N ILE A 146 24.77 7.84 8.88
CA ILE A 146 25.27 7.35 7.59
C ILE A 146 26.02 8.47 6.87
N THR A 147 27.31 8.26 6.66
CA THR A 147 28.14 9.07 5.76
C THR A 147 27.97 8.53 4.34
N ASN A 148 27.51 9.42 3.45
CA ASN A 148 27.47 9.34 1.97
C ASN A 148 26.36 8.50 1.31
N PRO A 149 25.46 9.13 0.52
CA PRO A 149 24.72 8.45 -0.52
C PRO A 149 25.06 9.07 -1.88
N VAL A 150 25.98 8.47 -2.64
CA VAL A 150 26.04 8.70 -4.09
C VAL A 150 26.43 7.40 -4.75
N GLU A 151 25.43 6.57 -5.06
CA GLU A 151 25.39 5.63 -6.20
C GLU A 151 24.22 4.65 -6.01
N THR A 152 22.99 5.10 -6.31
CA THR A 152 21.92 4.17 -6.68
C THR A 152 21.03 4.82 -7.72
N VAL A 153 21.62 5.14 -8.87
CA VAL A 153 20.88 5.31 -10.11
C VAL A 153 21.30 4.16 -11.01
N LYS A 154 20.63 3.01 -10.85
CA LYS A 154 20.45 1.99 -11.90
C LYS A 154 19.50 0.91 -11.38
N ALA A 155 18.41 0.74 -12.13
CA ALA A 155 17.24 -0.12 -11.89
C ALA A 155 16.30 0.37 -10.78
N MET A 156 15.36 1.27 -11.12
CA MET A 156 14.07 1.32 -10.41
C MET A 156 13.38 -0.03 -10.68
N PRO A 157 13.19 -0.91 -9.68
CA PRO A 157 12.35 -2.08 -9.87
C PRO A 157 10.92 -1.57 -10.02
N SER A 158 10.29 -1.91 -11.14
CA SER A 158 8.87 -1.69 -11.44
C SER A 158 8.01 -1.99 -10.20
N THR A 159 7.43 -0.97 -9.60
CA THR A 159 6.57 -1.10 -8.41
C THR A 159 5.10 -0.87 -8.79
N VAL A 160 4.18 -1.48 -8.03
CA VAL A 160 2.71 -1.60 -8.24
C VAL A 160 2.25 -2.25 -9.56
N GLY A 161 2.90 -2.04 -10.70
CA GLY A 161 2.54 -2.76 -11.96
C GLY A 161 2.59 -4.30 -11.82
N HIS A 162 3.50 -4.84 -11.00
CA HIS A 162 3.55 -6.28 -10.69
C HIS A 162 2.48 -6.75 -9.67
N PHE A 163 1.87 -5.85 -8.91
CA PHE A 163 0.75 -6.18 -8.02
C PHE A 163 -0.46 -6.66 -8.84
N PHE A 164 -0.67 -6.14 -10.05
CA PHE A 164 -1.79 -6.55 -10.91
C PHE A 164 -1.52 -7.81 -11.76
N LYS A 165 -0.27 -8.27 -11.85
CA LYS A 165 0.16 -9.31 -12.82
C LYS A 165 -0.11 -10.77 -12.43
N LYS A 166 -0.60 -11.09 -11.22
CA LYS A 166 -0.81 -12.50 -10.81
C LYS A 166 -2.30 -12.88 -10.77
N VAL A 167 -2.75 -13.55 -11.84
CA VAL A 167 -3.98 -14.37 -11.90
C VAL A 167 -3.52 -15.81 -12.14
N GLY A 168 -3.71 -16.71 -11.18
CA GLY A 168 -3.36 -18.12 -11.30
C GLY A 168 -3.03 -18.78 -9.95
N ASN A 169 -3.83 -19.79 -9.60
CA ASN A 169 -3.87 -20.64 -8.39
C ASN A 169 -2.60 -20.68 -7.52
N SER A 170 -2.78 -20.51 -6.20
CA SER A 170 -2.01 -21.25 -5.21
C SER A 170 -2.74 -21.33 -3.87
N ILE A 171 -3.53 -22.40 -3.70
CA ILE A 171 -3.71 -23.04 -2.40
C ILE A 171 -2.51 -23.97 -2.25
N SER A 172 -1.66 -23.71 -1.26
CA SER A 172 -0.73 -24.71 -0.76
C SER A 172 -0.60 -24.54 0.74
N THR A 173 -1.26 -25.45 1.44
CA THR A 173 -1.20 -25.69 2.88
C THR A 173 0.24 -25.81 3.34
N ALA A 174 0.68 -24.94 4.24
CA ALA A 174 1.90 -25.13 5.02
C ALA A 174 1.51 -25.39 6.48
N THR A 175 1.16 -26.64 6.76
CA THR A 175 1.10 -27.19 8.12
C THR A 175 2.51 -27.58 8.52
N SER A 176 3.02 -27.07 9.65
CA SER A 176 3.64 -27.89 10.69
C SER A 176 4.22 -27.05 11.83
N ASN A 177 4.05 -27.60 13.04
CA ASN A 177 4.85 -27.40 14.26
C ASN A 177 4.48 -26.23 15.19
N ILE A 178 3.40 -26.39 15.95
CA ILE A 178 3.40 -25.97 17.36
C ILE A 178 3.13 -27.20 18.21
N ARG A 179 4.21 -27.72 18.81
CA ARG A 179 4.16 -28.72 19.87
C ARG A 179 3.66 -28.05 21.14
N GLU A 180 2.47 -28.45 21.53
CA GLU A 180 2.01 -28.79 22.87
C GLU A 180 2.95 -28.45 24.05
N ARG A 181 2.46 -27.62 24.98
CA ARG A 181 2.68 -27.87 26.40
C ARG A 181 1.45 -27.45 27.21
N SER A 182 0.70 -28.46 27.64
CA SER A 182 -0.32 -28.42 28.66
C SER A 182 0.32 -28.42 30.06
N ASN A 183 -0.20 -27.62 30.99
CA ASN A 183 -0.86 -28.05 32.23
C ASN A 183 -0.98 -26.91 33.28
N GLU A 184 -2.20 -26.86 33.81
CA GLU A 184 -2.85 -26.15 34.91
C GLU A 184 -2.15 -26.16 36.30
N PRO A 185 -2.82 -25.83 37.43
CA PRO A 185 -3.57 -24.62 37.84
C PRO A 185 -3.05 -24.08 39.20
N GLY A 186 -3.41 -22.86 39.61
CA GLY A 186 -3.18 -22.42 40.99
C GLY A 186 -3.63 -20.99 41.25
N GLY A 187 -4.70 -20.84 42.03
CA GLY A 187 -5.23 -19.54 42.45
C GLY A 187 -4.35 -18.84 43.49
N VAL A 188 -4.51 -17.52 43.59
CA VAL A 188 -4.05 -16.71 44.73
C VAL A 188 -4.94 -15.47 44.89
N ASP A 189 -5.27 -15.21 46.16
CA ASP A 189 -6.01 -14.06 46.65
C ASP A 189 -5.35 -12.70 46.34
N PRO A 190 -6.12 -11.61 46.23
CA PRO A 190 -5.64 -10.32 45.76
C PRO A 190 -5.14 -9.46 46.92
N GLY A 191 -3.83 -9.24 46.98
CA GLY A 191 -3.25 -8.20 47.83
C GLY A 191 -1.83 -8.51 48.28
N ALA A 192 -0.90 -7.60 47.97
CA ALA A 192 0.46 -7.54 48.52
C ALA A 192 1.53 -8.49 47.95
N ALA A 193 1.62 -8.64 46.62
CA ALA A 193 2.80 -9.18 45.95
C ALA A 193 3.13 -8.49 44.62
N ALA A 194 3.12 -7.15 44.58
CA ALA A 194 3.78 -6.41 43.51
C ALA A 194 5.25 -6.19 43.91
N VAL A 195 6.21 -6.52 43.03
CA VAL A 195 7.65 -6.12 42.99
C VAL A 195 8.66 -7.27 42.84
N LYS A 196 8.31 -8.55 42.97
CA LYS A 196 9.31 -9.64 42.72
C LYS A 196 8.82 -10.70 41.73
N GLY A 197 8.97 -10.42 40.44
CA GLY A 197 8.73 -11.43 39.39
C GLY A 197 8.50 -10.87 37.99
N PHE A 198 9.25 -9.84 37.55
CA PHE A 198 9.18 -9.34 36.18
C PHE A 198 10.28 -10.01 35.33
N SER A 199 10.03 -11.25 34.90
CA SER A 199 10.99 -12.08 34.16
C SER A 199 11.03 -11.71 32.67
N GLN A 200 12.17 -11.15 32.23
CA GLN A 200 12.92 -11.48 31.00
C GLN A 200 12.15 -12.11 29.80
N ALA A 201 11.13 -11.43 29.29
CA ALA A 201 10.68 -11.43 27.88
C ALA A 201 9.40 -10.57 27.81
N GLY A 202 9.50 -9.31 27.37
CA GLY A 202 8.39 -8.36 27.37
C GLY A 202 8.39 -7.43 28.58
N LYS A 203 9.27 -6.41 28.57
CA LYS A 203 9.23 -5.31 29.53
C LYS A 203 8.36 -4.19 28.94
N SER A 204 7.03 -4.30 29.01
CA SER A 204 6.23 -3.08 28.95
C SER A 204 6.44 -2.36 30.29
N ILE A 205 7.09 -1.21 30.24
CA ILE A 205 7.25 -0.36 31.41
C ILE A 205 5.93 0.37 31.58
N LEU A 206 5.29 0.21 32.74
CA LEU A 206 3.93 0.68 32.99
C LEU A 206 3.78 2.16 32.60
N GLY A 207 2.94 2.44 31.58
CA GLY A 207 2.65 3.79 31.11
C GLY A 207 3.60 4.36 30.06
N PHE A 208 4.71 3.70 29.72
CA PHE A 208 5.63 4.20 28.71
C PHE A 208 5.03 4.20 27.30
N ASP A 209 4.24 3.18 26.94
CA ASP A 209 3.53 3.16 25.65
C ASP A 209 2.57 4.33 25.52
N LYS A 210 1.88 4.73 26.61
CA LYS A 210 1.02 5.91 26.61
C LYS A 210 1.82 7.20 26.37
N ALA A 211 3.04 7.29 26.90
CA ALA A 211 3.92 8.44 26.65
C ALA A 211 4.34 8.52 25.17
N LYS A 212 4.66 7.40 24.52
CA LYS A 212 4.94 7.36 23.06
C LYS A 212 3.72 7.77 22.23
N LEU A 213 2.54 7.25 22.57
CA LEU A 213 1.28 7.63 21.90
C LEU A 213 1.00 9.12 22.04
N GLU A 214 1.16 9.68 23.23
CA GLU A 214 0.99 11.11 23.49
C GLU A 214 2.00 11.96 22.71
N CYS A 215 3.25 11.50 22.61
CA CYS A 215 4.28 12.15 21.81
C CYS A 215 3.92 12.19 20.32
N ALA A 216 3.56 11.05 19.76
CA ALA A 216 3.10 10.94 18.38
C ALA A 216 1.86 11.82 18.14
N ARG A 217 0.91 11.85 19.09
CA ARG A 217 -0.29 12.68 19.04
C ARG A 217 0.02 14.18 19.01
N GLN A 218 0.92 14.67 19.87
CA GLN A 218 1.34 16.08 19.88
C GLN A 218 2.07 16.49 18.58
N LEU A 219 2.72 15.52 17.92
CA LEU A 219 3.39 15.70 16.63
C LEU A 219 2.44 15.53 15.43
N GLY A 220 1.27 14.92 15.64
CA GLY A 220 0.32 14.54 14.59
C GLY A 220 0.78 13.37 13.71
N VAL A 221 1.79 12.61 14.13
CA VAL A 221 2.40 11.55 13.31
C VAL A 221 1.92 10.16 13.71
N ASP A 222 2.02 9.22 12.78
CA ASP A 222 1.71 7.82 13.00
C ASP A 222 2.55 7.23 14.17
N PRO A 223 1.94 6.79 15.28
CA PRO A 223 2.67 6.23 16.43
C PRO A 223 3.35 4.91 16.11
N TYR A 224 2.92 4.23 15.04
CA TYR A 224 3.52 2.99 14.54
C TYR A 224 4.23 3.23 13.20
N THR A 225 4.76 4.44 13.01
CA THR A 225 5.60 4.79 11.85
C THR A 225 6.74 3.79 11.65
N ASP A 226 7.00 3.49 10.39
CA ASP A 226 8.13 2.67 9.99
C ASP A 226 9.40 3.49 9.74
N ASN A 227 9.34 4.81 9.83
CA ASN A 227 10.51 5.68 9.80
C ASN A 227 11.35 5.44 11.07
N PRO A 228 12.51 4.78 10.97
CA PRO A 228 13.28 4.40 12.15
C PRO A 228 13.77 5.62 12.92
N ARG A 229 14.19 6.67 12.20
CA ARG A 229 14.68 7.89 12.83
C ARG A 229 13.59 8.59 13.64
N LEU A 230 12.39 8.73 13.08
CA LEU A 230 11.27 9.32 13.82
C LEU A 230 10.89 8.48 15.04
N ARG A 231 10.83 7.15 14.88
CA ARG A 231 10.51 6.23 15.97
C ARG A 231 11.51 6.35 17.13
N ASP A 232 12.80 6.37 16.83
CA ASP A 232 13.87 6.47 17.83
C ASP A 232 13.81 7.82 18.56
N GLU A 233 13.55 8.93 17.86
CA GLU A 233 13.41 10.25 18.49
C GLU A 233 12.14 10.35 19.34
N ILE A 234 11.02 9.74 18.91
CA ILE A 234 9.80 9.64 19.73
C ILE A 234 10.09 8.85 20.99
N GLU A 235 10.75 7.69 20.88
CA GLU A 235 11.08 6.83 22.02
C GLU A 235 11.97 7.57 23.03
N LYS A 236 13.04 8.20 22.55
CA LYS A 236 13.98 8.98 23.37
C LYS A 236 13.30 10.13 24.10
N VAL A 237 12.55 10.98 23.38
CA VAL A 237 11.88 12.14 24.00
C VAL A 237 10.78 11.68 24.94
N ALA A 238 9.95 10.71 24.54
CA ALA A 238 8.92 10.18 25.42
C ALA A 238 9.52 9.58 26.70
N TRP A 239 10.64 8.87 26.59
CA TRP A 239 11.31 8.23 27.72
C TRP A 239 11.77 9.26 28.74
N VAL A 240 12.54 10.26 28.30
CA VAL A 240 13.10 11.31 29.17
C VAL A 240 12.02 12.05 29.97
N PHE A 241 10.90 12.40 29.32
CA PHE A 241 9.81 13.09 30.02
C PHE A 241 9.04 12.16 30.95
N TRP A 242 8.75 10.94 30.51
CA TRP A 242 8.01 9.95 31.31
C TRP A 242 8.81 9.53 32.56
N SER A 243 10.08 9.17 32.41
CA SER A 243 10.93 8.73 33.53
C SER A 243 11.27 9.88 34.49
N GLY A 244 11.36 11.11 33.97
CA GLY A 244 11.54 12.31 34.78
C GLY A 244 10.26 12.82 35.46
N GLY A 245 9.10 12.18 35.22
CA GLY A 245 7.81 12.60 35.77
C GLY A 245 7.35 13.97 35.26
N LEU A 246 7.80 14.39 34.07
CA LEU A 246 7.51 15.68 33.48
C LEU A 246 6.39 15.61 32.43
N PRO A 247 5.55 16.65 32.30
CA PRO A 247 4.56 16.70 31.23
C PRO A 247 5.27 16.87 29.87
N LEU A 248 4.88 16.06 28.89
CA LEU A 248 5.42 16.13 27.53
C LEU A 248 5.00 17.44 26.83
N ARG A 249 5.96 18.15 26.23
CA ARG A 249 5.71 19.42 25.50
C ARG A 249 6.48 19.48 24.18
N VAL A 250 5.92 18.90 23.13
CA VAL A 250 6.55 18.89 21.78
C VAL A 250 5.94 19.95 20.84
N GLY A 251 4.73 20.42 21.14
CA GLY A 251 4.03 21.45 20.33
C GLY A 251 4.23 22.91 20.76
N GLY A 252 4.87 23.18 21.91
CA GLY A 252 4.91 24.51 22.54
C GLY A 252 6.05 25.44 22.07
N MET A 253 6.96 24.98 21.21
CA MET A 253 8.17 25.71 20.82
C MET A 253 8.05 26.31 19.40
N ALA A 254 6.94 26.97 19.09
CA ALA A 254 6.77 27.67 17.81
C ALA A 254 7.34 29.10 17.90
N THR A 255 8.66 29.25 17.75
CA THR A 255 9.28 30.55 17.46
C THR A 255 9.23 30.81 15.96
N GLY A 256 8.28 31.65 15.50
CA GLY A 256 8.32 32.30 14.19
C GLY A 256 7.45 31.71 13.06
N ALA A 257 6.51 32.53 12.57
CA ALA A 257 5.86 32.61 11.24
C ALA A 257 5.38 31.35 10.47
N SER A 258 5.55 30.13 10.98
CA SER A 258 5.34 28.88 10.22
C SER A 258 4.01 28.17 10.56
N LEU A 259 3.02 28.90 11.09
CA LEU A 259 1.83 28.33 11.73
C LEU A 259 0.80 27.66 10.80
N ALA A 260 1.08 27.46 9.52
CA ALA A 260 0.10 26.91 8.59
C ALA A 260 -0.13 25.39 8.71
N ILE A 261 0.76 24.60 9.35
CA ILE A 261 0.71 23.13 9.26
C ILE A 261 0.10 22.45 10.50
N THR A 262 -0.16 23.18 11.59
CA THR A 262 -0.55 22.53 12.86
C THR A 262 -2.02 22.09 12.91
N ALA A 263 -2.87 22.49 11.95
CA ALA A 263 -4.31 22.25 12.00
C ALA A 263 -4.83 21.11 11.11
N THR A 264 -4.06 20.57 10.16
CA THR A 264 -4.63 19.74 9.07
C THR A 264 -4.06 18.33 8.90
N THR A 265 -3.14 17.87 9.74
CA THR A 265 -2.36 16.66 9.40
C THR A 265 -2.54 15.51 10.40
N MET A 266 -3.80 15.23 10.77
CA MET A 266 -4.24 13.88 11.15
C MET A 266 -4.85 13.14 9.94
N ALA A 267 -4.73 13.70 8.74
CA ALA A 267 -5.42 13.24 7.53
C ALA A 267 -5.02 11.80 7.19
N GLY A 268 -5.90 10.85 7.51
CA GLY A 268 -5.78 9.44 7.13
C GLY A 268 -5.43 8.47 8.26
N LEU A 269 -5.19 8.92 9.49
CA LEU A 269 -5.07 8.01 10.65
C LEU A 269 -6.41 7.92 11.39
N PRO A 270 -6.85 6.71 11.81
CA PRO A 270 -8.03 6.57 12.66
C PRO A 270 -7.86 7.31 13.99
N GLY A 271 -8.91 8.03 14.44
CA GLY A 271 -8.81 8.94 15.58
C GLY A 271 -8.55 8.27 16.94
N ASP A 272 -8.80 6.97 17.07
CA ASP A 272 -8.57 6.18 18.27
C ASP A 272 -7.18 5.54 18.34
N ILE A 273 -6.33 5.71 17.31
CA ILE A 273 -4.98 5.13 17.26
C ILE A 273 -4.06 5.59 18.40
N TYR A 274 -4.35 6.76 18.99
CA TYR A 274 -3.62 7.33 20.13
C TYR A 274 -4.30 7.05 21.49
N GLN A 275 -5.52 6.52 21.49
CA GLN A 275 -6.36 6.45 22.69
C GLN A 275 -6.15 5.18 23.51
N VAL A 276 -5.71 4.12 22.85
CA VAL A 276 -5.53 2.78 23.43
C VAL A 276 -4.11 2.28 23.21
N THR A 277 -3.68 1.39 24.09
CA THR A 277 -2.37 0.75 23.98
C THR A 277 -2.29 -0.13 22.72
N PRO A 278 -1.08 -0.50 22.26
CA PRO A 278 -0.92 -1.34 21.08
C PRO A 278 -1.64 -2.69 21.19
N ASP A 279 -1.62 -3.31 22.36
CA ASP A 279 -2.29 -4.60 22.62
C ASP A 279 -3.81 -4.47 22.61
N GLU A 280 -4.34 -3.39 23.21
CA GLU A 280 -5.78 -3.08 23.17
C GLU A 280 -6.26 -2.80 21.73
N LEU A 281 -5.45 -2.08 20.94
CA LEU A 281 -5.75 -1.81 19.54
C LEU A 281 -5.73 -3.10 18.70
N ALA A 282 -4.71 -3.95 18.89
CA ALA A 282 -4.63 -5.26 18.24
C ALA A 282 -5.81 -6.17 18.62
N LEU A 283 -6.27 -6.13 19.88
CA LEU A 283 -7.47 -6.84 20.31
C LEU A 283 -8.74 -6.32 19.62
N ARG A 284 -8.88 -5.00 19.47
CA ARG A 284 -10.00 -4.39 18.72
C ARG A 284 -9.98 -4.83 17.26
N ASP A 285 -8.83 -4.78 16.61
CA ASP A 285 -8.65 -5.22 15.22
C ASP A 285 -9.02 -6.70 15.04
N ASN A 286 -8.62 -7.56 15.98
CA ASN A 286 -9.00 -8.97 15.98
C ASN A 286 -10.51 -9.17 16.07
N ARG A 287 -11.20 -8.44 16.95
CA ARG A 287 -12.67 -8.47 17.05
C ARG A 287 -13.35 -7.93 15.79
N ALA A 288 -12.78 -6.89 15.16
CA ALA A 288 -13.30 -6.35 13.91
C ALA A 288 -13.19 -7.39 12.78
N MET A 289 -12.08 -8.12 12.69
CA MET A 289 -11.94 -9.22 11.73
C MET A 289 -12.93 -10.37 11.98
N GLU A 290 -13.25 -10.67 13.24
CA GLU A 290 -14.29 -11.65 13.60
C GLU A 290 -15.68 -11.18 13.14
N ALA A 291 -16.03 -9.93 13.40
CA ALA A 291 -17.29 -9.34 12.97
C ALA A 291 -17.42 -9.30 11.43
N LEU A 292 -16.29 -9.13 10.72
CA LEU A 292 -16.21 -9.22 9.27
C LEU A 292 -16.23 -10.66 8.73
N LEU A 293 -16.28 -11.68 9.60
CA LEU A 293 -16.23 -13.10 9.24
C LEU A 293 -14.96 -13.49 8.47
N VAL A 294 -13.82 -12.89 8.81
CA VAL A 294 -12.53 -13.25 8.23
C VAL A 294 -12.10 -14.63 8.77
N PRO A 295 -11.76 -15.60 7.90
CA PRO A 295 -11.30 -16.94 8.32
C PRO A 295 -10.09 -16.88 9.26
N ALA A 296 -9.99 -17.84 10.18
CA ALA A 296 -8.94 -17.85 11.21
C ALA A 296 -7.53 -17.85 10.62
N GLU A 297 -7.31 -18.60 9.54
CA GLU A 297 -6.04 -18.64 8.82
C GLU A 297 -5.67 -17.27 8.24
N ALA A 298 -6.64 -16.59 7.62
CA ALA A 298 -6.44 -15.26 7.05
C ALA A 298 -6.20 -14.20 8.15
N ARG A 299 -6.90 -14.29 9.30
CA ARG A 299 -6.63 -13.42 10.47
C ARG A 299 -5.21 -13.60 11.01
N SER A 300 -4.76 -14.84 11.12
CA SER A 300 -3.38 -15.15 11.54
C SER A 300 -2.35 -14.57 10.57
N ALA A 301 -2.54 -14.79 9.25
CA ALA A 301 -1.67 -14.24 8.22
C ALA A 301 -1.66 -12.70 8.20
N PHE A 302 -2.82 -12.07 8.35
CA PHE A 302 -2.96 -10.61 8.42
C PHE A 302 -2.16 -10.02 9.60
N ASN A 303 -2.27 -10.63 10.78
CA ASN A 303 -1.55 -10.19 11.98
C ASN A 303 -0.05 -10.45 11.92
N ALA A 304 0.36 -11.55 11.27
CA ALA A 304 1.77 -11.93 11.14
C ALA A 304 2.49 -11.17 10.01
N ASN A 305 1.76 -10.53 9.09
CA ASN A 305 2.37 -9.89 7.93
C ASN A 305 3.19 -8.65 8.34
N PRO A 306 4.53 -8.67 8.16
CA PRO A 306 5.38 -7.55 8.53
C PRO A 306 5.10 -6.30 7.68
N SER A 307 4.54 -6.43 6.48
CA SER A 307 4.17 -5.28 5.64
C SER A 307 3.05 -4.43 6.25
N LEU A 308 2.22 -5.01 7.11
CA LEU A 308 1.10 -4.36 7.78
C LEU A 308 1.51 -3.86 9.18
N THR A 309 1.87 -2.58 9.28
CA THR A 309 2.00 -1.90 10.57
C THR A 309 0.65 -1.90 11.29
N LEU A 310 0.65 -1.72 12.61
CA LEU A 310 -0.59 -1.69 13.39
C LEU A 310 -1.55 -0.59 12.88
N SER A 311 -1.03 0.57 12.46
CA SER A 311 -1.82 1.63 11.83
C SER A 311 -2.46 1.21 10.50
N LEU A 312 -1.75 0.46 9.67
CA LEU A 312 -2.29 -0.02 8.39
C LEU A 312 -3.36 -1.08 8.62
N ARG A 313 -3.14 -1.99 9.57
CA ARG A 313 -4.16 -2.98 9.95
C ARG A 313 -5.44 -2.31 10.40
N HIS A 314 -5.29 -1.40 11.34
CA HIS A 314 -6.41 -0.69 11.93
C HIS A 314 -7.14 0.15 10.88
N SER A 315 -6.43 0.93 10.08
CA SER A 315 -7.01 1.75 8.99
C SER A 315 -7.76 0.94 7.94
N ILE A 316 -7.21 -0.21 7.52
CA ILE A 316 -7.88 -1.12 6.58
C ILE A 316 -9.19 -1.63 7.20
N LEU A 317 -9.15 -2.08 8.45
CA LEU A 317 -10.33 -2.61 9.14
C LEU A 317 -11.38 -1.53 9.41
N THR A 318 -10.97 -0.31 9.77
CA THR A 318 -11.85 0.86 9.89
C THR A 318 -12.53 1.16 8.55
N SER A 319 -11.77 1.14 7.44
CA SER A 319 -12.31 1.38 6.11
C SER A 319 -13.32 0.30 5.70
N LEU A 320 -13.02 -0.98 5.99
CA LEU A 320 -13.95 -2.08 5.74
C LEU A 320 -15.21 -2.02 6.62
N ALA A 321 -15.09 -1.57 7.87
CA ALA A 321 -16.22 -1.34 8.74
C ALA A 321 -17.11 -0.19 8.24
N ALA A 322 -16.51 0.88 7.70
CA ALA A 322 -17.25 2.00 7.11
C ALA A 322 -18.04 1.61 5.84
N LEU A 323 -17.66 0.50 5.20
CA LEU A 323 -18.38 -0.11 4.09
C LEU A 323 -19.47 -1.09 4.56
N ASP A 324 -20.18 -0.74 5.64
CA ASP A 324 -21.15 -1.64 6.24
C ASP A 324 -22.28 -2.04 5.28
N GLY A 325 -22.76 -3.27 5.42
CA GLY A 325 -23.71 -3.90 4.50
C GLY A 325 -23.10 -4.46 3.21
N ALA A 326 -21.89 -4.03 2.80
CA ALA A 326 -21.27 -4.55 1.60
C ALA A 326 -20.83 -6.02 1.77
N ARG A 327 -21.18 -6.87 0.81
CA ARG A 327 -20.67 -8.24 0.69
C ARG A 327 -19.19 -8.24 0.27
N GLY A 328 -18.46 -9.30 0.57
CA GLY A 328 -17.07 -9.48 0.10
C GLY A 328 -15.98 -8.75 0.90
N ARG A 329 -16.33 -7.98 1.94
CA ARG A 329 -15.36 -7.31 2.84
C ARG A 329 -14.31 -8.25 3.44
N ALA A 330 -14.72 -9.46 3.83
CA ALA A 330 -13.81 -10.47 4.39
C ALA A 330 -12.66 -10.84 3.44
N ALA A 331 -12.96 -10.94 2.13
CA ALA A 331 -11.96 -11.30 1.12
C ALA A 331 -10.88 -10.23 0.97
N VAL A 332 -11.21 -8.95 1.22
CA VAL A 332 -10.25 -7.85 1.19
C VAL A 332 -9.24 -7.94 2.33
N ALA A 333 -9.66 -8.37 3.53
CA ALA A 333 -8.73 -8.62 4.62
C ALA A 333 -7.74 -9.75 4.27
N GLY A 334 -8.20 -10.79 3.57
CA GLY A 334 -7.32 -11.83 3.01
C GLY A 334 -6.32 -11.26 1.99
N LEU A 335 -6.77 -10.40 1.08
CA LEU A 335 -5.88 -9.72 0.12
C LEU A 335 -4.80 -8.88 0.81
N ALA A 336 -5.15 -8.18 1.89
CA ALA A 336 -4.20 -7.40 2.69
C ALA A 336 -3.15 -8.31 3.37
N ALA A 337 -3.56 -9.48 3.86
CA ALA A 337 -2.65 -10.47 4.41
C ALA A 337 -1.61 -10.95 3.39
N ASP A 338 -1.95 -10.96 2.10
CA ASP A 338 -1.05 -11.37 1.01
C ASP A 338 -0.12 -10.26 0.49
N CYS A 339 -0.18 -9.04 1.03
CA CYS A 339 0.71 -7.95 0.62
C CYS A 339 2.18 -8.30 0.94
N THR A 340 3.04 -8.32 -0.08
CA THR A 340 4.43 -8.78 0.08
C THR A 340 5.40 -7.67 0.48
N ASN A 341 4.96 -6.41 0.36
CA ASN A 341 5.72 -5.26 0.82
C ASN A 341 4.78 -4.14 1.26
N ARG A 342 5.35 -3.18 1.98
CA ARG A 342 4.58 -2.09 2.58
C ARG A 342 4.00 -1.10 1.56
N LYS A 343 4.62 -0.95 0.38
CA LYS A 343 4.07 -0.11 -0.69
C LYS A 343 2.74 -0.67 -1.19
N GLN A 344 2.64 -2.00 -1.34
CA GLN A 344 1.37 -2.67 -1.68
C GLN A 344 0.32 -2.48 -0.58
N ALA A 345 0.69 -2.66 0.68
CA ALA A 345 -0.23 -2.50 1.81
C ALA A 345 -0.77 -1.05 1.90
N ARG A 346 0.09 -0.05 1.71
CA ARG A 346 -0.29 1.37 1.69
C ARG A 346 -1.20 1.72 0.51
N PHE A 347 -0.90 1.20 -0.67
CA PHE A 347 -1.75 1.38 -1.83
C PHE A 347 -3.15 0.77 -1.60
N LEU A 348 -3.22 -0.44 -1.04
CA LEU A 348 -4.49 -1.08 -0.69
C LEU A 348 -5.27 -0.27 0.36
N ASP A 349 -4.61 0.18 1.43
CA ASP A 349 -5.22 1.07 2.43
C ASP A 349 -5.80 2.33 1.79
N GLU A 350 -5.04 2.99 0.90
CA GLU A 350 -5.50 4.18 0.19
C GLU A 350 -6.73 3.91 -0.69
N VAL A 351 -6.77 2.80 -1.43
CA VAL A 351 -7.95 2.37 -2.21
C VAL A 351 -9.18 2.25 -1.30
N LEU A 352 -9.05 1.57 -0.16
CA LEU A 352 -10.15 1.33 0.76
C LEU A 352 -10.62 2.61 1.46
N ARG A 353 -9.70 3.50 1.83
CA ARG A 353 -10.04 4.81 2.39
C ARG A 353 -10.79 5.67 1.38
N LEU A 354 -10.40 5.65 0.10
CA LEU A 354 -11.13 6.36 -0.95
C LEU A 354 -12.54 5.76 -1.16
N LEU A 355 -12.70 4.44 -1.08
CA LEU A 355 -14.03 3.80 -1.14
C LEU A 355 -14.91 4.20 0.04
N ALA A 356 -14.35 4.15 1.25
CA ALA A 356 -15.06 4.58 2.46
C ALA A 356 -15.44 6.07 2.40
N SER A 357 -14.53 6.93 1.90
CA SER A 357 -14.80 8.35 1.69
C SER A 357 -15.91 8.59 0.67
N ARG A 358 -15.94 7.82 -0.43
CA ARG A 358 -17.02 7.88 -1.43
C ARG A 358 -18.36 7.51 -0.80
N GLN A 359 -18.41 6.44 -0.01
CA GLN A 359 -19.63 6.01 0.69
C GLN A 359 -20.12 7.07 1.69
N ALA A 360 -19.21 7.66 2.46
CA ALA A 360 -19.54 8.75 3.39
C ALA A 360 -20.01 10.03 2.69
N GLY A 361 -19.54 10.28 1.46
CA GLY A 361 -19.90 11.44 0.64
C GLY A 361 -21.31 11.40 0.02
N GLY A 362 -22.13 10.38 0.33
CA GLY A 362 -23.51 10.27 -0.15
C GLY A 362 -23.65 9.70 -1.57
N ALA A 363 -22.58 9.12 -2.13
CA ALA A 363 -22.66 8.37 -3.37
C ALA A 363 -23.58 7.12 -3.19
N PRO A 364 -24.06 6.50 -4.29
CA PRO A 364 -24.85 5.29 -4.17
C PRO A 364 -24.15 4.23 -3.28
N PRO A 365 -24.85 3.65 -2.29
CA PRO A 365 -24.26 2.73 -1.32
C PRO A 365 -23.56 1.54 -1.97
N ILE A 366 -22.42 1.13 -1.43
CA ILE A 366 -21.69 -0.05 -1.92
C ILE A 366 -22.40 -1.31 -1.43
N GLN A 367 -22.76 -2.21 -2.35
CA GLN A 367 -23.46 -3.46 -2.06
C GLN A 367 -22.52 -4.67 -2.03
N GLU A 368 -21.44 -4.61 -2.79
CA GLU A 368 -20.47 -5.70 -2.92
C GLU A 368 -19.07 -5.15 -3.18
N ILE A 369 -18.07 -5.76 -2.56
CA ILE A 369 -16.66 -5.59 -2.90
C ILE A 369 -16.20 -6.89 -3.54
N THR A 370 -15.72 -6.79 -4.78
CA THR A 370 -15.15 -7.89 -5.54
C THR A 370 -13.66 -7.62 -5.80
N LEU A 371 -12.90 -8.68 -6.09
CA LEU A 371 -11.48 -8.57 -6.36
C LEU A 371 -11.23 -8.63 -7.86
N MET A 372 -10.75 -7.53 -8.43
CA MET A 372 -10.29 -7.45 -9.82
C MET A 372 -8.79 -7.69 -9.86
N GLY A 373 -8.41 -8.96 -9.95
CA GLY A 373 -7.04 -9.38 -9.70
C GLY A 373 -6.68 -9.10 -8.24
N ARG A 374 -5.82 -8.11 -7.99
CA ARG A 374 -5.45 -7.65 -6.64
C ARG A 374 -6.00 -6.27 -6.27
N ILE A 375 -6.90 -5.69 -7.08
CA ILE A 375 -7.58 -4.43 -6.75
C ILE A 375 -8.98 -4.72 -6.20
N PRO A 376 -9.35 -4.21 -5.02
CA PRO A 376 -10.75 -4.13 -4.62
C PRO A 376 -11.53 -3.23 -5.57
N ALA A 377 -12.53 -3.80 -6.25
CA ALA A 377 -13.55 -3.06 -6.98
C ALA A 377 -14.88 -3.17 -6.23
N ALA A 378 -15.69 -2.13 -6.29
CA ALA A 378 -17.00 -2.09 -5.65
C ALA A 378 -18.11 -2.19 -6.70
N VAL A 379 -19.22 -2.81 -6.33
CA VAL A 379 -20.49 -2.68 -7.05
C VAL A 379 -21.44 -1.92 -6.14
N ASP A 380 -21.94 -0.79 -6.62
CA ASP A 380 -22.87 0.03 -5.85
C ASP A 380 -24.34 -0.38 -6.08
N SER A 381 -25.24 0.25 -5.34
CA SER A 381 -26.70 -0.02 -5.40
C SER A 381 -27.35 0.22 -6.77
N THR A 382 -26.68 0.91 -7.68
CA THR A 382 -27.15 1.09 -9.07
C THR A 382 -26.67 -0.04 -9.99
N GLY A 383 -25.81 -0.93 -9.50
CA GLY A 383 -25.13 -1.96 -10.26
C GLY A 383 -23.85 -1.48 -10.97
N ALA A 384 -23.45 -0.21 -10.76
CA ALA A 384 -22.24 0.34 -11.36
C ALA A 384 -20.99 -0.29 -10.72
N LEU A 385 -20.02 -0.65 -11.58
CA LEU A 385 -18.71 -1.11 -11.15
C LEU A 385 -17.82 0.11 -10.88
N VAL A 386 -17.35 0.25 -9.65
CA VAL A 386 -16.61 1.39 -9.15
C VAL A 386 -15.21 0.97 -8.73
N LEU A 387 -14.20 1.65 -9.24
CA LEU A 387 -12.82 1.54 -8.79
C LEU A 387 -12.38 2.86 -8.16
N THR A 388 -11.67 2.82 -7.04
CA THR A 388 -10.97 3.97 -6.50
C THR A 388 -9.48 3.77 -6.68
N LEU A 389 -8.79 4.75 -7.27
CA LEU A 389 -7.39 4.63 -7.64
C LEU A 389 -6.59 5.81 -7.05
N PRO A 390 -5.77 5.58 -6.01
CA PRO A 390 -4.88 6.59 -5.44
C PRO A 390 -3.63 6.78 -6.33
N VAL A 391 -3.85 7.21 -7.57
CA VAL A 391 -2.81 7.41 -8.58
C VAL A 391 -2.35 8.87 -8.60
N ASP A 392 -1.14 9.11 -9.10
CA ASP A 392 -0.57 10.46 -9.27
C ASP A 392 -0.69 10.92 -10.73
N TYR A 393 -0.26 10.08 -11.67
CA TYR A 393 -0.38 10.34 -13.10
C TYR A 393 -0.38 9.05 -13.91
N VAL A 394 -1.50 8.76 -14.58
CA VAL A 394 -1.68 7.53 -15.35
C VAL A 394 -1.27 7.74 -16.81
N SER A 395 -0.35 6.89 -17.27
CA SER A 395 0.08 6.82 -18.66
C SER A 395 -0.49 5.54 -19.32
N TRP A 396 -0.89 5.58 -20.60
CA TRP A 396 -1.36 4.48 -21.43
C TRP A 396 -0.24 3.48 -21.77
N THR A 397 0.28 2.82 -20.74
CA THR A 397 1.29 1.77 -20.86
C THR A 397 0.67 0.44 -21.30
N THR A 398 1.52 -0.53 -21.63
CA THR A 398 1.09 -1.91 -21.93
C THR A 398 0.28 -2.51 -20.78
N GLU A 399 0.71 -2.26 -19.54
CA GLU A 399 0.02 -2.72 -18.34
C GLU A 399 -1.36 -2.07 -18.17
N VAL A 400 -1.50 -0.75 -18.38
CA VAL A 400 -2.82 -0.07 -18.34
C VAL A 400 -3.72 -0.64 -19.43
N SER A 401 -3.23 -0.72 -20.66
CA SER A 401 -3.99 -1.27 -21.79
C SER A 401 -4.46 -2.70 -21.51
N GLY A 402 -3.59 -3.54 -20.93
CA GLY A 402 -3.92 -4.92 -20.57
C GLY A 402 -5.03 -5.03 -19.53
N VAL A 403 -5.07 -4.15 -18.53
CA VAL A 403 -6.15 -4.12 -17.53
C VAL A 403 -7.46 -3.68 -18.18
N VAL A 404 -7.41 -2.63 -19.00
CA VAL A 404 -8.61 -2.02 -19.61
C VAL A 404 -9.30 -2.97 -20.59
N HIS A 405 -8.54 -3.82 -21.28
CA HIS A 405 -9.05 -4.80 -22.25
C HIS A 405 -9.33 -6.19 -21.67
N ARG A 406 -9.33 -6.34 -20.33
CA ARG A 406 -9.69 -7.61 -19.71
C ARG A 406 -11.12 -8.02 -20.08
N GLU A 407 -11.27 -9.27 -20.48
CA GLU A 407 -12.56 -9.82 -20.95
C GLU A 407 -13.68 -9.67 -19.91
N ASP A 408 -13.39 -9.80 -18.62
CA ASP A 408 -14.37 -9.68 -17.54
C ASP A 408 -14.87 -8.24 -17.30
N LEU A 409 -14.23 -7.24 -17.92
CA LEU A 409 -14.56 -5.82 -17.82
C LEU A 409 -15.27 -5.28 -19.07
N ILE A 410 -15.22 -6.01 -20.19
CA ILE A 410 -15.83 -5.57 -21.44
C ILE A 410 -17.33 -5.40 -21.23
N GLY A 411 -17.85 -4.22 -21.58
CA GLY A 411 -19.27 -3.88 -21.45
C GLY A 411 -19.73 -3.51 -20.04
N ARG A 412 -18.88 -3.63 -19.01
CA ARG A 412 -19.21 -3.29 -17.61
C ARG A 412 -19.26 -1.78 -17.32
N LYS A 413 -18.69 -0.97 -18.22
CA LYS A 413 -18.59 0.51 -18.13
C LYS A 413 -18.14 1.01 -16.75
N PRO A 414 -16.92 0.66 -16.30
CA PRO A 414 -16.47 0.97 -14.95
C PRO A 414 -16.34 2.48 -14.71
N GLU A 415 -16.65 2.93 -13.50
CA GLU A 415 -16.33 4.28 -13.01
C GLU A 415 -15.04 4.25 -12.19
N ILE A 416 -14.04 5.02 -12.60
CA ILE A 416 -12.81 5.24 -11.83
C ILE A 416 -12.92 6.57 -11.08
N TYR A 417 -12.81 6.51 -9.76
CA TYR A 417 -12.62 7.66 -8.88
C TYR A 417 -11.14 7.78 -8.55
N HIS A 418 -10.49 8.87 -8.93
CA HIS A 418 -9.03 9.00 -8.86
C HIS A 418 -8.55 10.31 -8.23
N THR A 419 -7.32 10.29 -7.72
CA THR A 419 -6.66 11.46 -7.11
C THR A 419 -5.76 12.24 -8.08
N GLY A 420 -5.23 11.54 -9.09
CA GLY A 420 -4.18 12.04 -9.98
C GLY A 420 -4.64 12.49 -11.37
N GLY A 421 -3.67 12.77 -12.24
CA GLY A 421 -3.89 13.06 -13.66
C GLY A 421 -3.87 11.82 -14.56
N PHE A 422 -4.29 11.98 -15.80
CA PHE A 422 -4.21 10.97 -16.85
C PHE A 422 -3.65 11.64 -18.12
N SER A 423 -2.81 10.94 -18.87
CA SER A 423 -2.37 11.44 -20.17
C SER A 423 -3.54 11.58 -21.15
N PRO A 424 -3.43 12.45 -22.18
CA PRO A 424 -4.47 12.57 -23.20
C PRO A 424 -4.81 11.23 -23.86
N LEU A 425 -3.81 10.38 -24.12
CA LEU A 425 -3.99 9.06 -24.71
C LEU A 425 -4.74 8.12 -23.75
N ALA A 426 -4.36 8.10 -22.48
CA ALA A 426 -5.04 7.27 -21.48
C ALA A 426 -6.51 7.67 -21.31
N GLN A 427 -6.82 8.98 -21.29
CA GLN A 427 -8.20 9.47 -21.23
C GLN A 427 -9.01 9.05 -22.46
N GLN A 428 -8.43 9.19 -23.65
CA GLN A 428 -9.08 8.84 -24.91
C GLN A 428 -9.40 7.35 -24.98
N GLU A 429 -8.43 6.48 -24.64
CA GLU A 429 -8.62 5.04 -24.74
C GLU A 429 -9.55 4.48 -23.67
N LEU A 430 -9.49 5.00 -22.43
CA LEU A 430 -10.47 4.66 -21.39
C LEU A 430 -11.89 5.06 -21.82
N ALA A 431 -12.07 6.26 -22.38
CA ALA A 431 -13.37 6.69 -22.88
C ALA A 431 -13.86 5.82 -24.06
N ARG A 432 -12.95 5.42 -24.97
CA ARG A 432 -13.25 4.58 -26.14
C ARG A 432 -13.87 3.24 -25.76
N VAL A 433 -13.41 2.64 -24.65
CA VAL A 433 -13.94 1.37 -24.14
C VAL A 433 -15.04 1.55 -23.07
N GLY A 434 -15.52 2.78 -22.89
CA GLY A 434 -16.68 3.08 -22.04
C GLY A 434 -16.39 3.23 -20.54
N TRP A 435 -15.13 3.46 -20.15
CA TRP A 435 -14.76 3.76 -18.77
C TRP A 435 -14.97 5.25 -18.49
N THR A 436 -15.44 5.56 -17.29
CA THR A 436 -15.69 6.94 -16.85
C THR A 436 -14.66 7.35 -15.80
N LEU A 437 -14.02 8.50 -15.99
CA LEU A 437 -13.09 9.09 -15.02
C LEU A 437 -13.79 10.15 -14.18
N ARG A 438 -13.65 10.07 -12.85
CA ARG A 438 -14.15 11.05 -11.88
C ARG A 438 -13.03 11.42 -10.92
N ARG A 439 -12.75 12.71 -10.78
CA ARG A 439 -11.74 13.20 -9.83
C ARG A 439 -12.35 13.34 -8.43
N LEU A 440 -11.64 12.88 -7.42
CA LEU A 440 -11.97 13.04 -6.00
C LEU A 440 -11.42 14.33 -5.39
#